data_AF-S0ES01-F1
#
_entry.id   AF-S0ES01-F1
#
_cell.length_a   1.000
_cell.length_b   1.000
_cell.length_c   1.000
_cell.angle_alpha   90.00
_cell.angle_beta   90.00
_cell.angle_gamma   90.00
#
_symmetry.space_group_name_H-M   'P 1'
#
loop_
_entity.id
_entity.type
_entity.pdbx_description
1 polymer ?
#
loop_
_entity_poly.entity_id
_entity_poly.type
_entity_poly.pdbx_seq_one_letter_code
_entity_poly.pdbx_strand_id
1 'polypeptide(L)'
;FDEVPKQSFVPKIEIIPNIEEYLYEIYEKREQENLENLKKQKISLIEKKAKKLKMTIDSLPKKEELELESNSLYEKANLILSNLHNLKPYQKSFKVYNYEGNEIEIDLEGKASASKYSNDLFKKAKRAKQKASNISLEKDNLTEKLEFLLRLIQNIKNANSLEDCEFLYPKKEKNQTKTK
;
A
#
# COMPACT_ATOMS: atom_id res chain seq x y z
N PHE A 1 -52.68 -25.61 9.71
CA PHE A 1 -51.78 -24.87 10.62
C PHE A 1 -50.72 -25.85 11.05
N ASP A 2 -49.51 -25.76 10.48
CA ASP A 2 -48.39 -26.59 10.96
C ASP A 2 -47.93 -26.04 12.31
N GLU A 3 -48.07 -26.87 13.35
CA GLU A 3 -47.63 -26.53 14.70
C GLU A 3 -46.10 -26.42 14.74
N VAL A 4 -45.60 -25.29 15.25
CA VAL A 4 -44.16 -25.07 15.43
C VAL A 4 -43.63 -26.11 16.44
N PRO A 5 -42.56 -26.87 16.11
CA PRO A 5 -42.03 -27.90 17.00
C PRO A 5 -41.58 -27.28 18.32
N LYS A 6 -42.07 -27.83 19.43
CA LYS A 6 -41.67 -27.40 20.78
C LYS A 6 -40.18 -27.68 20.99
N GLN A 7 -39.41 -26.64 21.34
CA GLN A 7 -38.01 -26.81 21.71
C GLN A 7 -37.91 -27.72 22.96
N SER A 8 -37.20 -28.85 22.84
CA SER A 8 -36.90 -29.74 23.95
C SER A 8 -35.74 -29.17 24.77
N PHE A 9 -36.03 -28.21 25.65
CA PHE A 9 -35.05 -27.75 26.63
C PHE A 9 -35.12 -28.63 27.88
N VAL A 10 -34.02 -29.33 28.18
CA VAL A 10 -33.86 -30.04 29.44
C VAL A 10 -33.00 -29.17 30.36
N PRO A 11 -33.57 -28.58 31.43
CA PRO A 11 -32.80 -27.77 32.37
C PRO A 11 -31.73 -28.63 33.05
N LYS A 12 -30.48 -28.17 33.02
CA LYS A 12 -29.40 -28.76 33.81
C LYS A 12 -29.51 -28.24 35.24
N ILE A 13 -29.62 -29.14 36.21
CA ILE A 13 -29.61 -28.81 37.63
C ILE A 13 -28.18 -29.05 38.12
N GLU A 14 -27.45 -27.98 38.39
CA GLU A 14 -26.09 -28.01 38.93
C GLU A 14 -26.10 -27.41 40.34
N ILE A 15 -25.42 -28.07 41.28
CA ILE A 15 -25.28 -27.57 42.66
C ILE A 15 -24.09 -26.61 42.67
N ILE A 16 -24.37 -25.32 42.86
CA ILE A 16 -23.35 -24.28 42.94
C ILE A 16 -23.13 -23.98 44.44
N PRO A 17 -21.97 -24.37 45.02
CA PRO A 17 -21.71 -24.20 46.44
C PRO A 17 -21.57 -22.72 46.85
N ASN A 18 -21.03 -21.88 45.96
CA ASN A 18 -20.92 -20.44 46.14
C ASN A 18 -21.34 -19.71 44.84
N ILE A 19 -22.53 -19.12 44.86
CA ILE A 19 -23.10 -18.43 43.70
C ILE A 19 -22.30 -17.17 43.34
N GLU A 20 -21.80 -16.46 44.34
CA GLU A 20 -21.07 -15.20 44.13
C GLU A 20 -19.74 -15.45 43.39
N GLU A 21 -18.96 -16.42 43.87
CA GLU A 21 -17.70 -16.84 43.24
C GLU A 21 -17.92 -17.32 41.80
N TYR A 22 -18.95 -18.13 41.58
CA TYR A 22 -19.32 -18.58 40.23
C TYR A 22 -19.65 -17.42 39.27
N LEU A 23 -20.40 -16.42 39.75
CA LEU A 23 -20.75 -15.24 38.95
C LEU A 23 -19.52 -14.39 38.62
N TYR A 24 -18.59 -14.22 39.58
CA TYR A 24 -17.31 -13.53 39.35
C TYR A 24 -16.47 -14.25 38.29
N GLU A 25 -16.34 -15.59 38.36
CA GLU A 25 -15.60 -16.35 37.36
C GLU A 25 -16.19 -16.22 35.94
N ILE A 26 -17.53 -16.27 35.83
CA ILE A 26 -18.20 -16.08 34.52
C ILE A 26 -17.91 -14.69 33.98
N TYR A 27 -18.00 -13.67 34.84
CA TYR A 27 -17.74 -12.30 34.46
C TYR A 27 -16.31 -12.13 33.94
N GLU A 28 -15.31 -12.63 34.67
CA GLU A 28 -13.91 -12.57 34.24
C GLU A 28 -13.67 -13.28 32.91
N LYS A 29 -14.24 -14.48 32.71
CA LYS A 29 -14.16 -15.20 31.43
C LYS A 29 -14.75 -14.38 30.29
N ARG A 30 -15.94 -13.79 30.49
CA ARG A 30 -16.60 -12.95 29.49
C ARG A 30 -15.77 -11.70 29.16
N GLU A 31 -15.19 -11.05 30.16
CA GLU A 31 -14.32 -9.88 29.95
C GLU A 31 -13.07 -10.24 29.16
N GLN A 32 -12.42 -11.37 29.47
CA GLN A 32 -11.27 -11.87 28.70
C GLN A 32 -11.65 -12.19 27.25
N GLU A 33 -12.79 -12.85 27.01
CA GLU A 33 -13.28 -13.12 25.65
C GLU A 33 -13.57 -11.82 24.88
N ASN A 34 -14.19 -10.83 25.53
CA ASN A 34 -14.46 -9.52 24.95
C ASN A 34 -13.15 -8.82 24.54
N LEU A 35 -12.15 -8.83 25.43
CA LEU A 35 -10.84 -8.24 25.19
C LEU A 35 -10.14 -8.90 23.99
N GLU A 36 -10.09 -10.24 23.96
CA GLU A 36 -9.45 -10.97 22.87
C GLU A 36 -10.16 -10.75 21.53
N ASN A 37 -11.49 -10.69 21.53
CA ASN A 37 -12.26 -10.38 20.34
C ASN A 37 -11.97 -8.95 19.84
N LEU A 38 -11.89 -7.97 20.74
CA LEU A 38 -11.58 -6.59 20.39
C LEU A 38 -10.16 -6.46 19.81
N LYS A 39 -9.17 -7.10 20.45
CA LYS A 39 -7.78 -7.16 19.96
C LYS A 39 -7.73 -7.72 18.55
N LYS A 40 -8.35 -8.89 18.31
CA LYS A 40 -8.40 -9.54 16.98
C LYS A 40 -8.99 -8.61 15.93
N GLN A 41 -10.10 -7.94 16.23
CA GLN A 41 -10.74 -7.01 15.31
C GLN A 41 -9.82 -5.83 14.95
N LYS A 42 -9.24 -5.16 15.96
CA LYS A 42 -8.35 -4.00 15.73
C LYS A 42 -7.07 -4.40 15.00
N ILE A 43 -6.43 -5.50 15.41
CA ILE A 43 -5.22 -6.04 14.77
C ILE A 43 -5.48 -6.35 13.30
N SER A 44 -6.58 -7.03 12.97
CA SER A 44 -6.91 -7.37 11.57
C SER A 44 -7.02 -6.13 10.67
N LEU A 45 -7.57 -5.03 11.19
CA LEU A 45 -7.65 -3.77 10.45
C LEU A 45 -6.27 -3.15 10.20
N ILE A 46 -5.37 -3.21 11.19
CA ILE A 46 -4.02 -2.65 11.09
C ILE A 46 -3.15 -3.53 10.18
N GLU A 47 -3.26 -4.86 10.28
CA GLU A 47 -2.57 -5.81 9.43
C GLU A 47 -2.91 -5.61 7.95
N LYS A 48 -4.19 -5.35 7.63
CA LYS A 48 -4.59 -5.02 6.25
C LYS A 48 -3.89 -3.77 5.72
N LYS A 49 -3.68 -2.75 6.58
CA LYS A 49 -2.93 -1.53 6.20
C LYS A 49 -1.44 -1.82 6.05
N ALA A 50 -0.85 -2.56 7.00
CA ALA A 50 0.55 -2.95 6.96
C ALA A 50 0.86 -3.80 5.72
N LYS A 51 -0.01 -4.75 5.36
CA LYS A 51 0.13 -5.56 4.14
C LYS A 51 0.14 -4.70 2.87
N LYS A 52 -0.80 -3.75 2.75
CA LYS A 52 -0.84 -2.83 1.60
C LYS A 52 0.45 -2.01 1.50
N LEU A 53 0.92 -1.49 2.63
CA LEU A 53 2.13 -0.68 2.68
C LEU A 53 3.38 -1.49 2.32
N LYS A 54 3.47 -2.73 2.82
CA LYS A 54 4.54 -3.67 2.45
C LYS A 54 4.54 -3.95 0.95
N MET A 55 3.37 -4.23 0.35
CA MET A 55 3.25 -4.41 -1.09
C MET A 55 3.72 -3.18 -1.87
N THR A 56 3.41 -1.96 -1.40
CA THR A 56 3.90 -0.73 -2.01
C THR A 56 5.42 -0.62 -1.96
N ILE A 57 6.03 -0.89 -0.80
CA ILE A 57 7.49 -0.90 -0.62
C ILE A 57 8.15 -1.93 -1.54
N ASP A 58 7.62 -3.14 -1.58
CA ASP A 58 8.15 -4.24 -2.40
C ASP A 58 8.02 -3.95 -3.91
N SER A 59 7.06 -3.11 -4.30
CA SER A 59 6.85 -2.69 -5.70
C SER A 59 7.68 -1.48 -6.14
N LEU A 60 8.45 -0.86 -5.22
CA LEU A 60 9.27 0.30 -5.57
C LEU A 60 10.41 -0.14 -6.52
N PRO A 61 10.63 0.58 -7.63
CA PRO A 61 11.75 0.32 -8.53
C PRO A 61 13.07 0.59 -7.84
N LYS A 62 14.14 -0.07 -8.29
CA LYS A 62 15.48 0.23 -7.80
C LYS A 62 15.97 1.56 -8.34
N LYS A 63 16.87 2.20 -7.60
CA LYS A 63 17.47 3.47 -8.00
C LYS A 63 18.24 3.30 -9.32
N GLU A 64 19.02 2.24 -9.44
CA GLU A 64 19.86 1.95 -10.59
C GLU A 64 19.00 1.73 -11.85
N GLU A 65 17.87 1.04 -11.71
CA GLU A 65 16.92 0.81 -12.82
C GLU A 65 16.33 2.13 -13.34
N LEU A 66 15.98 3.06 -12.44
CA LEU A 66 15.49 4.39 -12.81
C LEU A 66 16.58 5.27 -13.46
N GLU A 67 17.83 5.14 -13.03
CA GLU A 67 18.96 5.84 -13.63
C GLU A 67 19.25 5.32 -15.05
N LEU A 68 19.25 4.00 -15.24
CA LEU A 68 19.37 3.37 -16.55
C LEU A 68 18.23 3.80 -17.49
N GLU A 69 16.98 3.77 -17.00
CA GLU A 69 15.82 4.23 -17.76
C GLU A 69 15.97 5.70 -18.17
N SER A 70 16.36 6.57 -17.22
CA SER A 70 16.60 7.99 -17.48
C SER A 70 17.65 8.18 -18.58
N ASN A 71 18.78 7.49 -18.48
CA ASN A 71 19.89 7.63 -19.42
C ASN A 71 19.50 7.15 -20.83
N SER A 72 18.84 5.99 -20.93
CA SER A 72 18.34 5.47 -22.20
C SER A 72 17.35 6.43 -22.86
N LEU A 73 16.44 7.02 -22.07
CA LEU A 73 15.49 8.02 -22.58
C LEU A 73 16.18 9.30 -23.06
N TYR A 74 17.21 9.78 -22.35
CA TYR A 74 18.01 10.93 -22.78
C TYR A 74 18.75 10.65 -24.08
N GLU A 75 19.41 9.50 -24.18
CA GLU A 75 20.12 9.09 -25.39
C GLU A 75 19.17 9.02 -26.58
N LYS A 76 18.04 8.31 -26.44
CA LYS A 76 17.01 8.24 -27.49
C LYS A 76 16.53 9.64 -27.90
N ALA A 77 16.23 10.51 -26.94
CA ALA A 77 15.77 11.87 -27.20
C ALA A 77 16.81 12.71 -27.94
N ASN A 78 18.08 12.62 -27.54
CA ASN A 78 19.20 13.34 -28.15
C ASN A 78 19.44 12.87 -29.60
N LEU A 79 19.43 11.55 -29.84
CA LEU A 79 19.61 11.00 -31.19
C LEU A 79 18.49 11.41 -32.14
N ILE A 80 17.25 11.50 -31.66
CA ILE A 80 16.13 12.05 -32.44
C ILE A 80 16.34 13.53 -32.73
N LEU A 81 16.78 14.29 -31.72
CA LEU A 81 16.97 15.74 -31.84
C LEU A 81 18.12 16.11 -32.78
N SER A 82 19.24 15.38 -32.75
CA SER A 82 20.38 15.63 -33.63
C SER A 82 20.08 15.29 -35.09
N ASN A 83 19.22 14.30 -35.34
CA ASN A 83 18.86 13.83 -36.67
C ASN A 83 17.54 14.44 -37.19
N LEU A 84 17.00 15.44 -36.51
CA LEU A 84 15.65 15.96 -36.77
C LEU A 84 15.45 16.45 -38.22
N HIS A 85 16.51 16.96 -38.84
CA HIS A 85 16.52 17.43 -40.23
C HIS A 85 16.34 16.30 -41.26
N ASN A 86 16.65 15.05 -40.89
CA ASN A 86 16.53 13.87 -41.75
C ASN A 86 15.20 13.12 -41.55
N LEU A 87 14.41 13.50 -40.54
CA LEU A 87 13.19 12.78 -40.16
C LEU A 87 11.96 13.35 -40.87
N LYS A 88 11.16 12.46 -41.46
CA LYS A 88 9.88 12.82 -42.09
C LYS A 88 8.74 12.78 -41.07
N PRO A 89 7.68 13.58 -41.27
CA PRO A 89 6.45 13.45 -40.48
C PRO A 89 5.90 12.02 -40.53
N TYR A 90 5.38 11.51 -39.40
CA TYR A 90 4.80 10.17 -39.26
C TYR A 90 5.75 9.00 -39.59
N GLN A 91 7.05 9.26 -39.69
CA GLN A 91 8.04 8.21 -39.87
C GLN A 91 7.98 7.24 -38.67
N LYS A 92 8.00 5.94 -38.97
CA LYS A 92 7.90 4.89 -37.94
C LYS A 92 9.22 4.70 -37.22
N SER A 93 10.31 4.53 -37.96
CA SER A 93 11.64 4.34 -37.39
C SER A 93 12.71 4.98 -38.28
N PHE A 94 13.91 5.15 -37.74
CA PHE A 94 15.08 5.57 -38.51
C PHE A 94 16.35 4.92 -37.96
N LYS A 95 17.35 4.74 -38.82
CA LYS A 95 18.67 4.23 -38.43
C LYS A 95 19.61 5.39 -38.09
N VAL A 96 20.39 5.22 -37.04
CA VAL A 96 21.37 6.20 -36.55
C VAL A 96 22.49 5.48 -35.83
N TYR A 97 23.68 6.09 -35.79
CA TYR A 97 24.77 5.58 -34.96
C TYR A 97 24.63 6.09 -33.52
N ASN A 98 24.75 5.19 -32.55
CA ASN A 98 24.79 5.54 -31.14
C ASN A 98 26.14 6.19 -30.77
N TYR A 99 26.29 6.62 -29.51
CA TYR A 99 27.53 7.25 -29.05
C TYR A 99 28.75 6.30 -29.01
N GLU A 100 28.53 4.99 -29.13
CA GLU A 100 29.56 3.96 -29.19
C GLU A 100 29.96 3.63 -30.65
N GLY A 101 29.31 4.25 -31.65
CA GLY A 101 29.56 4.01 -33.07
C GLY A 101 28.81 2.80 -33.66
N ASN A 102 27.87 2.20 -32.91
CA ASN A 102 27.03 1.11 -33.38
C ASN A 102 25.79 1.63 -34.13
N GLU A 103 25.47 1.05 -35.29
CA GLU A 103 24.21 1.35 -36.00
C GLU A 103 23.04 0.77 -35.20
N ILE A 104 22.10 1.64 -34.80
CA ILE A 104 20.87 1.27 -34.10
C ILE A 104 19.65 1.80 -34.85
N GLU A 105 18.53 1.10 -34.69
CA GLU A 105 17.24 1.54 -35.19
C GLU A 105 16.40 2.13 -34.04
N ILE A 106 15.95 3.38 -34.22
CA ILE A 106 15.11 4.08 -33.24
C ILE A 106 13.67 4.11 -33.74
N ASP A 107 12.76 3.53 -32.95
CA ASP A 107 11.31 3.63 -33.14
C ASP A 107 10.78 4.99 -32.63
N LEU A 108 10.07 5.69 -33.51
CA LEU A 108 9.39 6.97 -33.28
C LEU A 108 7.91 6.78 -32.90
N GLU A 109 7.43 5.55 -32.73
CA GLU A 109 6.07 5.17 -32.33
C GLU A 109 4.98 5.77 -33.24
N GLY A 110 5.30 6.03 -34.51
CA GLY A 110 4.39 6.67 -35.46
C GLY A 110 3.94 8.08 -35.05
N LYS A 111 4.70 8.77 -34.19
CA LYS A 111 4.37 10.14 -33.76
C LYS A 111 4.46 11.10 -34.94
N ALA A 112 3.49 12.01 -35.03
CA ALA A 112 3.42 12.99 -36.13
C ALA A 112 4.64 13.92 -36.18
N SER A 113 5.24 14.24 -35.03
CA SER A 113 6.39 15.14 -34.91
C SER A 113 7.48 14.53 -34.05
N ALA A 114 8.63 14.24 -34.67
CA ALA A 114 9.83 13.76 -33.98
C ALA A 114 10.31 14.75 -32.90
N SER A 115 10.18 16.07 -33.15
CA SER A 115 10.54 17.11 -32.17
C SER A 115 9.67 17.05 -30.92
N LYS A 116 8.34 16.94 -31.08
CA LYS A 116 7.43 16.78 -29.94
C LYS A 116 7.72 15.48 -29.18
N TYR A 117 7.96 14.39 -29.89
CA TYR A 117 8.28 13.11 -29.27
C TYR A 117 9.60 13.15 -28.49
N SER A 118 10.67 13.74 -29.03
CA SER A 118 11.93 13.96 -28.33
C SER A 118 11.73 14.78 -27.05
N ASN A 119 10.94 15.86 -27.10
CA ASN A 119 10.59 16.64 -25.91
C ASN A 119 9.84 15.82 -24.85
N ASP A 120 8.93 14.93 -25.25
CA ASP A 120 8.24 14.05 -24.32
C ASP A 120 9.17 13.00 -23.69
N LEU A 121 10.13 12.47 -24.46
CA LEU A 121 11.20 11.61 -23.94
C LEU A 121 12.08 12.36 -22.92
N PHE A 122 12.48 13.61 -23.18
CA PHE A 122 13.21 14.42 -22.21
C PHE A 122 12.41 14.65 -20.92
N LYS A 123 11.09 14.88 -21.02
CA LYS A 123 10.23 15.01 -19.82
C LYS A 123 10.19 13.70 -19.03
N LYS A 124 10.07 12.55 -19.70
CA LYS A 124 10.11 11.23 -19.06
C LYS A 124 11.47 10.98 -18.39
N ALA A 125 12.57 11.27 -19.08
CA ALA A 125 13.93 11.13 -18.56
C ALA A 125 14.15 11.98 -17.30
N LYS A 126 13.74 13.26 -17.32
CA LYS A 126 13.79 14.15 -16.15
C LYS A 126 12.99 13.59 -14.97
N ARG A 127 11.79 13.05 -15.21
CA ARG A 127 10.97 12.42 -14.18
C ARG A 127 11.62 11.17 -13.60
N ALA A 128 12.17 10.29 -14.44
CA ALA A 128 12.88 9.09 -14.00
C ALA A 128 14.10 9.45 -13.13
N LYS A 129 14.92 10.42 -13.57
CA LYS A 129 16.04 10.96 -12.80
C LYS A 129 15.62 11.54 -11.45
N GLN A 130 14.56 12.34 -11.43
CA GLN A 130 14.04 12.91 -10.19
C GLN A 130 13.45 11.83 -9.28
N LYS A 131 12.84 10.78 -9.83
CA LYS A 131 12.38 9.65 -9.04
C LYS A 131 13.56 8.90 -8.43
N ALA A 132 14.62 8.64 -9.19
CA ALA A 132 15.83 7.97 -8.71
C ALA A 132 16.50 8.72 -7.55
N SER A 133 16.49 10.06 -7.56
CA SER A 133 17.05 10.85 -6.46
C SER A 133 16.22 10.79 -5.17
N ASN A 134 14.91 10.58 -5.26
CA ASN A 134 14.01 10.60 -4.11
C ASN A 134 13.52 9.21 -3.66
N ILE A 135 13.78 8.16 -4.45
CA ILE A 135 13.23 6.81 -4.20
C ILE A 135 13.66 6.24 -2.85
N SER A 136 14.88 6.55 -2.39
CA SER A 136 15.36 6.13 -1.06
C SER A 136 14.53 6.79 0.03
N LEU A 137 14.34 8.11 -0.04
CA LEU A 137 13.53 8.85 0.93
C LEU A 137 12.09 8.35 0.94
N GLU A 138 11.51 8.04 -0.21
CA GLU A 138 10.18 7.45 -0.29
C GLU A 138 10.14 6.08 0.41
N LYS A 139 11.11 5.22 0.13
CA LYS A 139 11.22 3.90 0.76
C LYS A 139 11.37 4.00 2.27
N ASP A 140 12.23 4.89 2.76
CA ASP A 140 12.48 5.09 4.19
C ASP A 140 11.19 5.54 4.90
N ASN A 141 10.52 6.57 4.35
CA ASN A 141 9.23 7.06 4.87
C ASN A 141 8.15 5.97 4.92
N LEU A 142 8.06 5.13 3.89
CA LEU A 142 7.08 4.02 3.87
C LEU A 142 7.47 2.92 4.86
N THR A 143 8.76 2.66 5.03
CA THR A 143 9.29 1.67 5.98
C THR A 143 9.03 2.10 7.43
N GLU A 144 9.29 3.36 7.78
CA GLU A 144 8.96 3.92 9.10
C GLU A 144 7.46 3.80 9.42
N LYS A 145 6.60 4.11 8.44
CA LYS A 145 5.15 3.93 8.59
C LYS A 145 4.78 2.47 8.81
N LEU A 146 5.46 1.53 8.15
CA LEU A 146 5.23 0.10 8.34
C LEU A 146 5.63 -0.34 9.75
N GLU A 147 6.82 0.07 10.20
CA GLU A 147 7.30 -0.20 11.55
C GLU A 147 6.35 0.35 12.61
N PHE A 148 5.84 1.57 12.42
CA PHE A 148 4.84 2.15 13.31
C PHE A 148 3.59 1.25 13.42
N LEU A 149 3.05 0.76 12.30
CA LEU A 149 1.89 -0.12 12.31
C LEU A 149 2.19 -1.46 13.00
N LEU A 150 3.39 -2.02 12.81
CA LEU A 150 3.81 -3.26 13.47
C LEU A 150 3.96 -3.08 14.98
N ARG A 151 4.55 -1.95 15.43
CA ARG A 151 4.64 -1.59 16.85
C ARG A 151 3.24 -1.40 17.44
N LEU A 152 2.34 -0.75 16.71
CA LEU A 152 0.94 -0.58 17.15
C LEU A 152 0.23 -1.92 17.33
N ILE A 153 0.45 -2.89 16.44
CA ILE A 153 -0.08 -4.26 16.61
C ILE A 153 0.44 -4.89 17.91
N GLN A 154 1.74 -4.75 18.20
CA GLN A 154 2.31 -5.30 19.44
C GLN A 154 1.74 -4.62 20.68
N ASN A 155 1.55 -3.30 20.65
CA ASN A 155 0.93 -2.57 21.75
C ASN A 155 -0.50 -3.04 22.01
N ILE A 156 -1.29 -3.30 20.97
CA ILE A 156 -2.66 -3.82 21.12
C ILE A 156 -2.67 -5.26 21.64
N LYS A 157 -1.72 -6.10 21.23
CA LYS A 157 -1.57 -7.47 21.77
C LYS A 157 -1.31 -7.44 23.27
N ASN A 158 -0.46 -6.51 23.72
CA ASN A 158 -0.03 -6.34 25.11
C ASN A 158 -1.00 -5.50 25.97
N ALA A 159 -2.10 -5.01 25.40
CA ALA A 159 -3.11 -4.27 26.15
C ALA A 159 -3.81 -5.19 27.17
N ASN A 160 -4.03 -4.68 28.39
CA ASN A 160 -4.61 -5.48 29.48
C ASN A 160 -6.10 -5.19 29.69
N SER A 161 -6.62 -4.12 29.09
CA SER A 161 -8.01 -3.71 29.21
C SER A 161 -8.64 -3.33 27.86
N LEU A 162 -9.97 -3.25 27.84
CA LEU A 162 -10.72 -2.77 26.69
C LEU A 162 -10.43 -1.27 26.45
N GLU A 163 -10.26 -0.51 27.53
CA GLU A 163 -9.92 0.91 27.54
C GLU A 163 -8.56 1.15 26.89
N ASP A 164 -7.54 0.34 27.21
CA ASP A 164 -6.22 0.41 26.59
C ASP A 164 -6.32 0.20 25.07
N CYS A 165 -7.13 -0.79 24.66
CA CYS A 165 -7.35 -1.09 23.25
C CYS A 165 -8.06 0.06 22.52
N GLU A 166 -9.02 0.74 23.16
CA GLU A 166 -9.70 1.91 22.60
C GLU A 166 -8.81 3.15 22.59
N PHE A 167 -7.97 3.36 23.61
CA PHE A 167 -6.99 4.43 23.64
C PHE A 167 -5.96 4.30 22.50
N LEU A 168 -5.42 3.09 22.31
CA LEU A 168 -4.42 2.82 21.27
C LEU A 168 -4.99 2.92 19.85
N TYR A 169 -6.24 2.50 19.64
CA TYR A 169 -6.86 2.53 18.33
C TYR A 169 -8.35 2.84 18.44
N PRO A 170 -8.72 4.12 18.59
CA PRO A 170 -10.10 4.52 18.85
C PRO A 170 -10.99 4.22 17.66
N LYS A 171 -12.27 3.94 17.95
CA LYS A 171 -13.30 3.94 16.91
C LYS A 171 -13.34 5.31 16.23
N LYS A 172 -13.40 5.31 14.90
CA LYS A 172 -13.58 6.56 14.16
C LYS A 172 -14.89 7.19 14.59
N GLU A 173 -14.85 8.45 15.03
CA GLU A 173 -16.06 9.23 15.22
C GLU A 173 -16.81 9.29 13.88
N LYS A 174 -18.10 8.98 13.92
CA LYS A 174 -18.98 9.28 12.79
C LYS A 174 -19.04 10.80 12.72
N ASN A 175 -18.52 11.37 11.62
CA ASN A 175 -18.52 12.80 11.34
C ASN A 175 -19.77 13.46 11.92
N GLN A 176 -19.59 14.38 12.86
CA GLN A 176 -20.64 15.29 13.28
C GLN A 176 -21.15 15.97 12.00
N THR A 177 -22.41 15.72 11.65
CA THR A 177 -23.07 16.38 10.53
C THR A 177 -22.87 17.87 10.69
N LYS A 178 -22.24 18.52 9.70
CA LYS A 178 -22.17 19.99 9.64
C LYS A 178 -23.58 20.53 9.80
N THR A 179 -23.86 21.15 10.95
CA THR A 179 -25.07 21.94 11.14
C THR A 179 -25.02 23.06 10.11
N LYS A 180 -26.10 23.20 9.32
CA LYS A 180 -26.26 24.27 8.34
C LYS A 180 -26.39 25.63 9.02
#